data_AF-A0A914ZZL5-F1
#
_entry.id   AF-A0A914ZZL5-F1
#
_cell.length_a   1.000
_cell.length_b   1.000
_cell.length_c   1.000
_cell.angle_alpha   90.00
_cell.angle_beta   90.00
_cell.angle_gamma   90.00
#
_symmetry.space_group_name_H-M   'P 1'
#
loop_
_entity.id
_entity.type
_entity.pdbx_description
1 polymer ?
#
loop_
_entity_poly.entity_id
_entity_poly.type
_entity_poly.pdbx_seq_one_letter_code
_entity_poly.pdbx_strand_id
1 'polypeptide(L)'
;SGSPESGADSAETRGEFVDKLTKARSAVPPGSPLNPIFTLPNSTKSIDVGNWVLASPKVGELTVTNRDGNQQRMLIMEDLPGFIFESNRQTKHCFQAESTLGLDFVTGWAARGGGRRLRFRAEAQKAKLQELAKELWENYMKEARSRPRDALVELQRASSSLQEYCASSKSGNVCS
;
A
#
# COMPACT_ATOMS: atom_id res chain seq x y z
N SER A 1 3.34 -15.04 17.63
CA SER A 1 4.32 -14.72 16.58
C SER A 1 3.67 -14.92 15.22
N GLY A 2 3.46 -13.85 14.44
CA GLY A 2 2.97 -13.94 13.07
C GLY A 2 3.53 -12.76 12.27
N SER A 3 4.31 -13.06 11.24
CA SER A 3 4.76 -12.09 10.23
C SER A 3 3.55 -11.59 9.44
N PRO A 4 3.48 -10.30 9.05
CA PRO A 4 2.42 -9.77 8.19
C PRO A 4 2.64 -10.13 6.71
N GLU A 5 3.44 -11.16 6.41
CA GLU A 5 3.60 -11.64 5.05
C GLU A 5 2.28 -12.29 4.62
N SER A 6 1.68 -11.65 3.62
CA SER A 6 0.52 -12.06 2.85
C SER A 6 0.58 -13.54 2.48
N GLY A 7 0.05 -14.40 3.34
CA GLY A 7 -0.42 -15.72 2.95
C GLY A 7 -1.66 -15.53 2.10
N ALA A 8 -1.58 -15.91 0.83
CA ALA A 8 -2.65 -15.77 -0.17
C ALA A 8 -3.96 -16.51 0.19
N ASP A 9 -3.97 -17.31 1.26
CA ASP A 9 -5.10 -18.18 1.63
C ASP A 9 -5.93 -17.70 2.85
N SER A 10 -5.68 -16.50 3.38
CA SER A 10 -6.38 -15.99 4.58
C SER A 10 -7.10 -14.66 4.37
N ALA A 11 -7.41 -14.31 3.12
CA ALA A 11 -8.24 -13.14 2.82
C ALA A 11 -9.71 -13.47 3.18
N GLU A 12 -10.09 -13.16 4.42
CA GLU A 12 -11.49 -13.19 4.86
C GLU A 12 -12.37 -12.43 3.86
N THR A 13 -13.44 -13.07 3.39
CA THR A 13 -14.37 -12.42 2.48
C THR A 13 -15.19 -11.35 3.22
N ARG A 14 -15.69 -10.35 2.48
CA ARG A 14 -16.59 -9.32 3.06
C ARG A 14 -17.74 -9.95 3.85
N GLY A 15 -18.35 -11.01 3.32
CA GLY A 15 -19.48 -11.70 3.95
C GLY A 15 -19.11 -12.29 5.31
N GLU A 16 -18.00 -13.04 5.36
CA GLU A 16 -17.48 -13.61 6.61
C GLU A 16 -17.23 -12.55 7.69
N PHE A 17 -16.66 -11.41 7.29
CA PHE A 17 -16.42 -10.30 8.22
C PHE A 17 -17.73 -9.76 8.80
N VAL A 18 -18.75 -9.54 7.95
CA VAL A 18 -20.06 -9.04 8.40
C VAL A 18 -20.73 -10.02 9.35
N ASP A 19 -20.65 -11.31 9.07
CA ASP A 19 -21.24 -12.35 9.92
C ASP A 19 -20.56 -12.42 11.29
N LYS A 20 -19.22 -12.39 11.32
CA LYS A 20 -18.44 -12.35 12.58
C LYS A 20 -18.76 -11.11 13.38
N LEU A 21 -18.82 -9.93 12.74
CA LEU A 21 -19.17 -8.69 13.43
C LEU A 21 -20.59 -8.76 14.01
N THR A 22 -21.54 -9.26 13.25
CA THR A 22 -22.94 -9.40 13.69
C THR A 22 -23.03 -10.32 14.90
N LYS A 23 -22.36 -11.47 14.85
CA LYS A 23 -22.27 -12.42 15.96
C LYS A 23 -21.63 -11.78 17.20
N ALA A 24 -20.51 -11.06 17.03
CA ALA A 24 -19.84 -10.38 18.12
C ALA A 24 -20.74 -9.32 18.78
N ARG A 25 -21.49 -8.53 18.00
CA ARG A 25 -22.45 -7.56 18.53
C ARG A 25 -23.59 -8.23 19.29
N SER A 26 -24.11 -9.34 18.79
CA SER A 26 -25.17 -10.10 19.49
C SER A 26 -24.71 -10.74 20.80
N ALA A 27 -23.41 -10.96 20.97
CA ALA A 27 -22.85 -11.52 22.20
C ALA A 27 -22.74 -10.48 23.33
N VAL A 28 -22.92 -9.18 23.04
CA VAL A 28 -22.88 -8.12 24.05
C VAL A 28 -24.26 -8.02 24.74
N PRO A 29 -24.35 -8.24 26.06
CA PRO A 29 -25.61 -8.17 26.78
C PRO A 29 -26.25 -6.76 26.70
N PRO A 30 -27.59 -6.67 26.59
CA PRO A 30 -28.29 -5.39 26.71
C PRO A 30 -27.95 -4.67 28.03
N GLY A 31 -27.72 -3.36 27.98
CA GLY A 31 -27.36 -2.56 29.15
C GLY A 31 -25.88 -2.62 29.56
N SER A 32 -25.02 -3.28 28.78
CA SER A 32 -23.57 -3.26 29.01
C SER A 32 -23.04 -1.81 29.10
N PRO A 33 -22.19 -1.49 30.09
CA PRO A 33 -21.66 -0.15 30.24
C PRO A 33 -20.80 0.23 29.03
N LEU A 34 -21.05 1.43 28.51
CA LEU A 34 -20.21 2.00 27.45
C LEU A 34 -18.93 2.56 28.08
N ASN A 35 -17.78 2.19 27.54
CA ASN A 35 -16.50 2.76 27.91
C ASN A 35 -16.12 3.85 26.91
N PRO A 36 -16.34 5.15 27.22
CA PRO A 36 -16.06 6.26 26.31
C PRO A 36 -14.56 6.58 26.30
N ILE A 37 -13.74 5.65 25.82
CA ILE A 37 -12.33 5.93 25.52
C ILE A 37 -12.17 6.71 24.21
N PHE A 38 -13.20 6.68 23.35
CA PHE A 38 -13.15 7.27 22.00
C PHE A 38 -13.81 8.65 21.91
N THR A 39 -14.58 9.05 22.91
CA THR A 39 -15.35 10.30 22.89
C THR A 39 -14.51 11.49 23.35
N LEU A 40 -13.61 11.27 24.30
CA LEU A 40 -12.64 12.25 24.79
C LEU A 40 -11.29 11.55 24.95
N PRO A 41 -10.22 12.06 24.31
CA PRO A 41 -8.91 11.48 24.49
C PRO A 41 -8.49 11.59 25.96
N ASN A 42 -7.93 10.51 26.47
CA ASN A 42 -7.52 10.43 27.86
C ASN A 42 -6.30 9.50 27.96
N SER A 43 -5.14 10.08 28.23
CA SER A 43 -3.87 9.36 28.37
C SER A 43 -3.84 8.40 29.56
N THR A 44 -4.75 8.54 30.52
CA THR A 44 -4.83 7.70 31.72
C THR A 44 -5.87 6.59 31.63
N LYS A 45 -6.71 6.59 30.59
CA LYS A 45 -7.74 5.54 30.39
C LYS A 45 -7.36 4.61 29.24
N SER A 46 -7.36 3.31 29.53
CA SER A 46 -7.22 2.24 28.55
C SER A 46 -8.26 1.15 28.79
N ILE A 47 -8.56 0.39 27.75
CA ILE A 47 -9.30 -0.87 27.84
C ILE A 47 -8.32 -2.01 27.62
N ASP A 48 -8.19 -2.88 28.61
CA ASP A 48 -7.36 -4.06 28.55
C ASP A 48 -8.22 -5.29 28.22
N VAL A 49 -7.85 -6.04 27.17
CA VAL A 49 -8.50 -7.27 26.72
C VAL A 49 -7.44 -8.34 26.48
N GLY A 50 -7.19 -9.18 27.49
CA GLY A 50 -6.09 -10.15 27.46
C GLY A 50 -4.75 -9.44 27.28
N ASN A 51 -4.02 -9.77 26.22
CA ASN A 51 -2.73 -9.14 25.89
C ASN A 51 -2.89 -7.82 25.11
N TRP A 52 -4.10 -7.42 24.75
CA TRP A 52 -4.37 -6.24 23.96
C TRP A 52 -4.77 -5.06 24.84
N VAL A 53 -4.29 -3.88 24.48
CA VAL A 53 -4.59 -2.62 25.16
C VAL A 53 -5.07 -1.63 24.13
N LEU A 54 -6.27 -1.11 24.32
CA LEU A 54 -6.84 -0.06 23.49
C LEU A 54 -6.80 1.25 24.27
N ALA A 55 -6.21 2.29 23.70
CA ALA A 55 -6.10 3.60 24.32
C ALA A 55 -6.27 4.72 23.28
N SER A 56 -6.82 5.86 23.70
CA SER A 56 -6.88 7.07 22.88
C SER A 56 -6.14 8.20 23.60
N PRO A 57 -4.81 8.27 23.48
CA PRO A 57 -4.01 9.22 24.24
C PRO A 57 -4.14 10.65 23.73
N LYS A 58 -4.51 10.85 22.46
CA LYS A 58 -4.66 12.16 21.80
C LYS A 58 -5.93 12.21 20.96
N VAL A 59 -6.42 13.44 20.70
CA VAL A 59 -7.57 13.65 19.82
C VAL A 59 -7.25 13.06 18.45
N GLY A 60 -8.17 12.26 17.89
CA GLY A 60 -8.01 11.67 16.57
C GLY A 60 -6.94 10.57 16.50
N GLU A 61 -6.49 10.04 17.64
CA GLU A 61 -5.50 8.96 17.74
C GLU A 61 -6.05 7.79 18.57
N LEU A 62 -5.98 6.59 18.01
CA LEU A 62 -6.29 5.33 18.67
C LEU A 62 -5.10 4.39 18.55
N THR A 63 -4.64 3.88 19.68
CA THR A 63 -3.54 2.93 19.77
C THR A 63 -4.06 1.58 20.25
N VAL A 64 -3.69 0.53 19.53
CA VAL A 64 -3.92 -0.87 19.89
C VAL A 64 -2.56 -1.52 20.11
N THR A 65 -2.21 -1.78 21.36
CA THR A 65 -0.90 -2.32 21.75
C THR A 65 -1.05 -3.78 22.16
N ASN A 66 -0.18 -4.64 21.64
CA ASN A 66 -0.02 -5.99 22.15
C ASN A 66 1.11 -6.00 23.20
N ARG A 67 0.80 -6.43 24.42
CA ARG A 67 1.74 -6.55 25.55
C ARG A 67 2.46 -7.90 25.61
N ASP A 68 2.14 -8.82 24.71
CA ASP A 68 2.78 -10.14 24.68
C ASP A 68 4.22 -10.03 24.15
N GLY A 69 5.18 -10.37 25.01
CA GLY A 69 6.61 -10.25 24.71
C GLY A 69 7.06 -8.80 24.48
N ASN A 70 7.67 -8.54 23.32
CA ASN A 70 8.10 -7.18 22.96
C ASN A 70 6.93 -6.38 22.39
N GLN A 71 6.75 -5.15 22.87
CA GLN A 71 5.63 -4.30 22.50
C GLN A 71 5.54 -4.08 20.98
N GLN A 72 4.42 -4.49 20.41
CA GLN A 72 3.98 -4.13 19.06
C GLN A 72 2.77 -3.21 19.21
N ARG A 73 2.64 -2.19 18.35
CA ARG A 73 1.49 -1.30 18.39
C ARG A 73 0.94 -1.00 17.01
N MET A 74 -0.38 -0.93 16.91
CA MET A 74 -1.09 -0.37 15.76
C MET A 74 -1.61 1.01 16.16
N LEU A 75 -1.39 1.98 15.28
CA LEU A 75 -1.80 3.37 15.46
C LEU A 75 -2.76 3.74 14.34
N ILE A 76 -3.98 4.10 14.74
CA ILE A 76 -5.04 4.54 13.85
C ILE A 76 -5.21 6.04 14.10
N MET A 77 -4.99 6.83 13.06
CA MET A 77 -5.13 8.28 13.14
C MET A 77 -6.25 8.73 12.22
N GLU A 78 -7.02 9.73 12.65
CA GLU A 78 -8.09 10.34 11.86
C GLU A 78 -7.60 10.84 10.50
N ASP A 79 -6.33 11.23 10.43
CA ASP A 79 -5.69 11.83 9.25
C ASP A 79 -5.00 10.83 8.33
N LEU A 80 -5.12 9.52 8.59
CA LEU A 80 -4.55 8.48 7.73
C LEU A 80 -5.63 7.54 7.18
N PRO A 81 -5.56 7.17 5.89
CA PRO A 81 -6.51 6.25 5.26
C PRO A 81 -6.22 4.77 5.59
N GLY A 82 -5.78 4.50 6.82
CA GLY A 82 -5.35 3.17 7.27
C GLY A 82 -4.72 3.25 8.65
N PHE A 83 -3.65 2.50 8.87
CA PHE A 83 -2.99 2.44 10.17
C PHE A 83 -1.47 2.34 10.04
N ILE A 84 -0.77 2.77 11.08
CA ILE A 84 0.67 2.56 11.21
C ILE A 84 0.88 1.37 12.13
N PHE A 85 1.63 0.37 11.69
CA PHE A 85 2.12 -0.71 12.53
C PHE A 85 3.54 -0.40 12.98
N GLU A 86 3.79 -0.46 14.28
CA GLU A 86 5.14 -0.46 14.84
C GLU A 86 5.47 -1.86 15.35
N SER A 87 6.53 -2.44 14.79
CA SER A 87 7.03 -3.75 15.17
C SER A 87 7.78 -3.70 16.51
N ASN A 88 8.11 -4.88 17.03
CA ASN A 88 8.94 -5.03 18.22
C ASN A 88 10.40 -4.55 18.04
N ARG A 89 10.84 -4.30 16.80
CA ARG A 89 12.14 -3.68 16.49
C ARG A 89 12.02 -2.17 16.27
N GLN A 90 10.90 -1.57 16.67
CA GLN A 90 10.59 -0.15 16.49
C GLN A 90 10.56 0.30 15.02
N THR A 91 10.38 -0.65 14.09
CA THR A 91 10.18 -0.33 12.67
C THR A 91 8.72 0.04 12.44
N LYS A 92 8.49 1.15 11.73
CA LYS A 92 7.14 1.63 11.42
C LYS A 92 6.79 1.34 9.97
N HIS A 93 5.64 0.74 9.77
CA HIS A 93 5.07 0.45 8.45
C HIS A 93 3.70 1.11 8.35
N CYS A 94 3.46 1.83 7.26
CA CYS A 94 2.17 2.45 6.99
C CYS A 94 1.36 1.52 6.09
N PHE A 95 0.20 1.09 6.56
CA PHE A 95 -0.75 0.30 5.79
C PHE A 95 -1.92 1.18 5.37
N GLN A 96 -2.19 1.22 4.06
CA GLN A 96 -3.34 1.92 3.51
C GLN A 96 -4.49 0.92 3.29
N ALA A 97 -5.71 1.35 3.54
CA ALA A 97 -6.88 0.54 3.23
C ALA A 97 -7.11 0.53 1.71
N GLU A 98 -7.06 -0.67 1.12
CA GLU A 98 -7.27 -0.84 -0.33
C GLU A 98 -8.75 -0.71 -0.73
N SER A 99 -9.65 -1.12 0.18
CA SER A 99 -11.09 -1.11 -0.02
C SER A 99 -11.82 -0.60 1.22
N THR A 100 -13.02 -0.04 1.01
CA THR A 100 -13.89 0.40 2.10
C THR A 100 -15.06 -0.56 2.26
N LEU A 101 -15.50 -0.79 3.50
CA LEU A 101 -16.62 -1.70 3.80
C LEU A 101 -18.01 -1.13 3.44
N GLY A 102 -18.11 -0.04 2.68
CA GLY A 102 -19.38 0.55 2.27
C GLY A 102 -19.97 1.53 3.29
N LEU A 103 -21.19 2.02 3.01
CA LEU A 103 -21.84 3.07 3.80
C LEU A 103 -22.27 2.61 5.20
N ASP A 104 -22.62 1.33 5.35
CA ASP A 104 -23.09 0.73 6.61
C ASP A 104 -22.01 0.74 7.72
N PHE A 105 -20.75 0.95 7.34
CA PHE A 105 -19.58 0.95 8.23
C PHE A 105 -18.95 2.33 8.38
N VAL A 106 -19.61 3.38 7.89
CA VAL A 106 -19.13 4.76 8.06
C VAL A 106 -19.39 5.17 9.50
N THR A 107 -18.34 5.12 10.32
CA THR A 107 -18.38 5.59 11.71
C THR A 107 -18.03 7.08 11.81
N GLY A 108 -18.23 7.67 12.98
CA GLY A 108 -18.09 9.11 13.23
C GLY A 108 -16.77 9.75 12.74
N TRP A 109 -15.64 9.03 12.75
CA TRP A 109 -14.37 9.54 12.21
C TRP A 109 -14.42 9.68 10.67
N ALA A 110 -15.01 8.69 9.99
CA ALA A 110 -15.20 8.73 8.55
C ALA A 110 -16.30 9.72 8.11
N ALA A 111 -17.29 9.98 8.97
CA ALA A 111 -18.39 10.92 8.70
C ALA A 111 -18.02 12.40 8.92
N ARG A 112 -17.16 12.69 9.92
CA ARG A 112 -16.71 14.07 10.23
C ARG A 112 -15.71 14.63 9.21
N GLY A 113 -15.03 13.77 8.47
CA GLY A 113 -13.98 14.14 7.51
C GLY A 113 -14.45 14.46 6.09
N GLY A 114 -15.59 15.14 5.87
CA GLY A 114 -16.17 15.38 4.53
C GLY A 114 -15.18 15.89 3.46
N GLY A 115 -14.28 16.82 3.81
CA GLY A 115 -13.19 17.28 2.94
C GLY A 115 -11.93 16.38 2.94
N ARG A 116 -11.69 15.62 4.02
CA ARG A 116 -10.54 14.71 4.17
C ARG A 116 -10.73 13.42 3.37
N ARG A 117 -11.95 12.86 3.34
CA ARG A 117 -12.34 11.73 2.48
C ARG A 117 -12.06 11.99 1.00
N LEU A 118 -12.29 13.21 0.54
CA LEU A 118 -12.00 13.61 -0.84
C LEU A 118 -10.50 13.64 -1.11
N ARG A 119 -9.69 14.16 -0.17
CA ARG A 119 -8.22 14.14 -0.26
C ARG A 119 -7.66 12.72 -0.28
N PHE A 120 -8.18 11.82 0.55
CA PHE A 120 -7.71 10.43 0.58
C PHE A 120 -8.03 9.66 -0.70
N ARG A 121 -9.23 9.85 -1.27
CA ARG A 121 -9.56 9.31 -2.60
C ARG A 121 -8.63 9.88 -3.68
N ALA A 122 -8.32 11.17 -3.62
CA ALA A 122 -7.42 11.81 -4.57
C ALA A 122 -5.98 11.29 -4.45
N GLU A 123 -5.44 11.12 -3.24
CA GLU A 123 -4.08 10.57 -3.04
C GLU A 123 -3.99 9.10 -3.45
N ALA A 124 -5.00 8.27 -3.16
CA ALA A 124 -5.05 6.89 -3.63
C ALA A 124 -5.14 6.79 -5.16
N GLN A 125 -5.91 7.68 -5.80
CA GLN A 125 -5.96 7.77 -7.27
C GLN A 125 -4.64 8.27 -7.85
N LYS A 126 -3.97 9.22 -7.20
CA LYS A 126 -2.67 9.75 -7.61
C LYS A 126 -1.58 8.68 -7.56
N ALA A 127 -1.53 7.86 -6.51
CA ALA A 127 -0.59 6.74 -6.42
C ALA A 127 -0.81 5.74 -7.57
N LYS A 128 -2.07 5.35 -7.83
CA LYS A 128 -2.42 4.48 -8.97
C LYS A 128 -2.05 5.10 -10.32
N LEU A 129 -2.27 6.40 -10.49
CA LEU A 129 -1.87 7.15 -11.68
C LEU A 129 -0.36 7.15 -11.89
N GLN A 130 0.42 7.32 -10.83
CA GLN A 130 1.88 7.29 -10.90
C GLN A 130 2.40 5.91 -11.29
N GLU A 131 1.80 4.85 -10.74
CA GLU A 131 2.15 3.47 -11.09
C GLU A 131 1.84 3.16 -12.55
N LEU A 132 0.62 3.51 -13.01
CA LEU A 132 0.23 3.35 -14.41
C LEU A 132 1.11 4.16 -15.37
N ALA A 133 1.46 5.39 -15.00
CA ALA A 133 2.36 6.23 -15.79
C ALA A 133 3.77 5.64 -15.88
N LYS A 134 4.27 5.05 -14.79
CA LYS A 134 5.56 4.36 -14.76
C LYS A 134 5.54 3.10 -15.63
N GLU A 135 4.47 2.33 -15.57
CA GLU A 135 4.27 1.15 -16.42
C GLU A 135 4.24 1.52 -17.91
N LEU A 136 3.47 2.55 -18.27
CA LEU A 136 3.42 3.08 -19.65
C LEU A 136 4.81 3.54 -20.11
N TRP A 137 5.57 4.20 -19.24
CA TRP A 137 6.91 4.67 -19.56
C TRP A 137 7.87 3.51 -19.85
N GLU A 138 7.91 2.51 -18.97
CA GLU A 138 8.81 1.36 -19.13
C GLU A 138 8.43 0.50 -20.34
N ASN A 139 7.13 0.25 -20.55
CA ASN A 139 6.67 -0.66 -21.60
C ASN A 139 6.68 -0.01 -22.99
N TYR A 140 6.32 1.27 -23.11
CA TYR A 140 6.13 1.88 -24.43
C TYR A 140 7.18 2.93 -24.76
N MET A 141 7.55 3.78 -23.81
CA MET A 141 8.44 4.91 -24.10
C MET A 141 9.92 4.53 -24.06
N LYS A 142 10.32 3.63 -23.17
CA LYS A 142 11.69 3.13 -23.09
C LYS A 142 12.02 2.23 -24.28
N GLU A 143 11.11 1.33 -24.63
CA GLU A 143 11.27 0.43 -25.78
C GLU A 143 11.25 1.19 -27.11
N ALA A 144 10.37 2.21 -27.25
CA ALA A 144 10.36 3.07 -28.43
C ALA A 144 11.64 3.92 -28.59
N ARG A 145 12.36 4.20 -27.49
CA ARG A 145 13.65 4.90 -27.53
C ARG A 145 14.83 4.00 -27.88
N SER A 146 14.80 2.71 -27.53
CA SER A 146 15.90 1.77 -27.80
C SER A 146 15.85 1.21 -29.22
N ARG A 147 14.68 0.76 -29.70
CA ARG A 147 14.54 0.12 -31.02
C ARG A 147 15.13 0.88 -32.22
N PRO A 148 14.87 2.20 -32.42
CA PRO A 148 15.47 2.92 -33.54
C PRO A 148 16.98 3.12 -33.40
N ARG A 149 17.52 3.12 -32.17
CA ARG A 149 18.97 3.19 -31.95
C ARG A 149 19.64 1.86 -32.27
N ASP A 150 19.04 0.75 -31.87
CA ASP A 150 19.58 -0.59 -32.12
C ASP A 150 19.64 -0.88 -33.63
N ALA A 151 18.57 -0.56 -34.36
CA ALA A 151 18.54 -0.69 -35.81
C ALA A 151 19.61 0.17 -36.51
N LEU A 152 19.88 1.37 -35.98
CA LEU A 152 20.90 2.27 -36.54
C LEU A 152 22.31 1.75 -36.30
N VAL A 153 22.57 1.13 -35.15
CA VAL A 153 23.84 0.46 -34.85
C VAL A 153 24.06 -0.75 -35.78
N GLU A 154 23.02 -1.54 -36.04
CA GLU A 154 23.11 -2.66 -37.00
C GLU A 154 23.40 -2.18 -38.42
N LEU A 155 22.70 -1.14 -38.88
CA LEU A 155 22.94 -0.53 -40.19
C LEU A 155 24.36 0.01 -40.32
N GLN A 156 24.87 0.66 -39.27
CA GLN A 156 26.21 1.20 -39.25
C GLN A 156 27.26 0.07 -39.31
N ARG A 157 27.03 -1.04 -38.60
CA ARG A 157 27.87 -2.24 -38.67
C ARG A 157 27.87 -2.85 -40.08
N ALA A 158 26.69 -3.02 -40.68
CA ALA A 158 26.56 -3.55 -42.04
C ALA A 158 27.26 -2.65 -43.07
N SER A 159 27.13 -1.33 -42.93
CA SER A 159 27.84 -0.36 -43.78
C SER A 159 29.36 -0.47 -43.66
N SER A 160 29.89 -0.59 -42.43
CA SER A 160 31.34 -0.76 -42.22
C SER A 160 31.85 -2.06 -42.84
N SER A 161 31.14 -3.18 -42.66
CA SER A 161 31.52 -4.46 -43.28
C SER A 161 31.50 -4.40 -44.81
N LEU A 162 30.53 -3.69 -45.42
CA LEU A 162 30.51 -3.46 -46.86
C LEU A 162 31.67 -2.58 -47.34
N GLN A 163 32.04 -1.54 -46.57
CA GLN A 163 33.20 -0.70 -46.89
C GLN A 163 34.51 -1.49 -46.83
N GLU A 164 34.69 -2.34 -45.82
CA GLU A 164 35.84 -3.23 -45.71
C GLU A 164 35.91 -4.21 -46.90
N TYR A 165 34.76 -4.79 -47.28
CA TYR A 165 34.69 -5.70 -48.43
C TYR A 165 35.03 -4.98 -49.75
N CYS A 166 34.48 -3.79 -49.99
CA CYS A 166 34.80 -2.98 -51.17
C CYS A 166 36.26 -2.49 -51.18
N ALA A 167 36.85 -2.22 -50.01
CA ALA A 167 38.26 -1.86 -49.91
C ALA A 167 39.15 -3.06 -50.29
N SER A 168 38.80 -4.27 -49.81
CA SER A 168 39.52 -5.50 -50.15
C SER A 168 39.35 -5.92 -51.62
N SER A 169 38.18 -5.66 -52.23
CA SER A 169 37.95 -5.96 -53.66
C SER A 169 38.67 -4.99 -54.59
N LYS A 170 38.86 -3.71 -54.19
CA LYS A 170 39.65 -2.74 -54.96
C LYS A 170 41.15 -3.06 -54.93
N SER A 171 41.66 -3.67 -53.87
CA SER A 171 43.05 -4.16 -53.81
C SER A 171 43.29 -5.46 -54.60
N GLY A 172 42.23 -6.16 -55.02
CA GLY A 172 42.32 -7.45 -55.72
C GLY A 172 42.25 -7.37 -57.25
N ASN A 173 42.12 -6.19 -57.87
CA ASN A 173 41.90 -6.06 -59.32
C ASN A 173 43.09 -5.46 -60.09
N VAL A 174 44.31 -5.69 -59.62
CA VAL A 174 45.55 -5.47 -60.40
C VAL A 174 46.38 -6.75 -60.34
N CYS A 175 46.15 -7.64 -61.30
CA CYS A 175 47.16 -8.49 -61.94
C CYS A 175 46.46 -9.29 -63.06
N SER A 176 46.41 -8.68 -64.24
CA SER A 176 46.52 -9.39 -65.53
C SER A 176 47.94 -9.18 -66.03
#